data_AF-A0AAW0WU24-F1
#
_entry.id   AF-A0AAW0WU24-F1
#
_cell.length_a   1.000
_cell.length_b   1.000
_cell.length_c   1.000
_cell.angle_alpha   90.00
_cell.angle_beta   90.00
_cell.angle_gamma   90.00
#
_symmetry.space_group_name_H-M   'P 1'
#
loop_
_entity.id
_entity.type
_entity.pdbx_description
1 polymer ?
#
loop_
_entity_poly.entity_id
_entity_poly.type
_entity_poly.pdbx_seq_one_letter_code
_entity_poly.pdbx_strand_id
1 'polypeptide(L)'
;MEERRVAEYFVVAGLPSKLLPLADFSCDGATLKSTHNLPPITDISVINRSLGEIVPDGYTCIELTPSGLLANLNHGALRAPEMFLCYRRGRDKQPLVDIGVLYEGRERVMADSQVVEFTHGGRSANINPSGQ
;
A
#
# COMPACT_ATOMS: atom_id res chain seq x y z
N MET A 1 8.23 -22.27 60.77
CA MET A 1 7.75 -23.27 59.79
C MET A 1 6.53 -22.64 59.13
N GLU A 2 6.50 -22.22 57.88
CA GLU A 2 7.42 -22.27 56.74
C GLU A 2 6.88 -21.20 55.77
N GLU A 3 7.71 -20.25 55.33
CA GLU A 3 7.27 -19.23 54.35
C GLU A 3 6.93 -19.91 53.02
N ARG A 4 5.66 -19.87 52.60
CA ARG A 4 5.26 -20.33 51.27
C ARG A 4 5.86 -19.39 50.22
N ARG A 5 6.98 -19.80 49.62
CA ARG A 5 7.52 -19.14 48.44
C ARG A 5 6.75 -19.60 47.20
N VAL A 6 6.03 -18.67 46.59
CA VAL A 6 5.50 -18.85 45.23
C VAL A 6 6.68 -18.66 44.28
N ALA A 7 7.04 -19.69 43.52
CA ALA A 7 7.99 -19.57 42.44
C ALA A 7 7.20 -19.38 41.13
N GLU A 8 7.50 -18.31 40.40
CA GLU A 8 7.03 -18.15 39.03
C GLU A 8 7.92 -18.99 38.12
N TYR A 9 7.36 -20.07 37.58
CA TYR A 9 8.00 -20.86 36.53
C TYR A 9 7.38 -20.45 35.19
N PHE A 10 8.18 -19.86 34.32
CA PHE A 10 7.80 -19.66 32.93
C PHE A 10 8.57 -20.67 32.07
N VAL A 11 7.86 -21.45 31.27
CA VAL A 11 8.45 -22.32 30.26
C VAL A 11 8.37 -21.59 28.93
N VAL A 12 9.51 -21.36 28.31
CA VAL A 12 9.59 -20.85 26.94
C VAL A 12 9.73 -22.04 26.00
N ALA A 13 8.61 -22.49 25.44
CA ALA A 13 8.59 -23.52 24.40
C ALA A 13 8.25 -22.87 23.05
N GLY A 14 9.02 -23.19 22.01
CA GLY A 14 8.72 -22.80 20.62
C GLY A 14 9.54 -21.66 20.03
N LEU A 15 10.59 -21.15 20.71
CA LEU A 15 11.50 -20.20 20.06
C LEU A 15 12.54 -20.92 19.16
N PRO A 16 12.78 -20.41 17.95
CA PRO A 16 13.82 -20.94 17.07
C PRO A 16 15.22 -20.69 17.68
N SER A 17 16.17 -21.55 17.33
CA SER A 17 17.56 -21.52 17.83
C SER A 17 18.34 -20.24 17.46
N LYS A 18 17.80 -19.39 16.57
CA LYS A 18 18.32 -18.06 16.26
C LYS A 18 17.26 -17.02 16.62
N LEU A 19 17.50 -16.32 17.74
CA LEU A 19 16.67 -15.22 18.20
C LEU A 19 16.93 -13.99 17.32
N LEU A 20 15.92 -13.55 16.58
CA LEU A 20 15.93 -12.23 15.97
C LEU A 20 15.41 -11.22 17.00
N PRO A 21 15.95 -9.98 17.05
CA PRO A 21 15.43 -8.95 17.94
C PRO A 21 13.92 -8.81 17.75
N LEU A 22 13.17 -8.77 18.85
CA LEU A 22 11.74 -8.50 18.85
C LEU A 22 11.49 -7.11 18.27
N ALA A 23 11.29 -7.01 16.97
CA ALA A 23 10.64 -5.85 16.38
C ALA A 23 9.13 -6.05 16.56
N ASP A 24 8.61 -5.41 17.59
CA ASP A 24 7.20 -5.02 17.82
C ASP A 24 6.14 -6.07 17.48
N PHE A 25 5.82 -6.93 18.45
CA PHE A 25 4.61 -7.75 18.41
C PHE A 25 3.36 -6.86 18.50
N SER A 26 2.44 -6.98 17.53
CA SER A 26 1.05 -6.56 17.70
C SER A 26 0.31 -7.51 18.66
N CYS A 27 -0.49 -6.96 19.56
CA CYS A 27 -1.11 -7.67 20.69
C CYS A 27 -2.20 -8.71 20.37
N ASP A 28 -2.48 -9.00 19.10
CA ASP A 28 -3.57 -9.92 18.76
C ASP A 28 -3.03 -11.31 18.41
N GLY A 29 -3.03 -12.19 19.40
CA GLY A 29 -2.47 -13.55 19.40
C GLY A 29 -3.14 -14.56 18.45
N ALA A 30 -3.33 -14.23 17.17
CA ALA A 30 -3.78 -15.16 16.16
C ALA A 30 -3.02 -14.95 14.83
N THR A 31 -2.12 -15.88 14.53
CA THR A 31 -1.50 -16.12 13.21
C THR A 31 -0.54 -15.05 12.68
N LEU A 32 0.75 -15.38 12.68
CA LEU A 32 1.84 -14.63 12.06
C LEU A 32 1.72 -14.67 10.51
N LYS A 33 0.77 -13.92 9.94
CA LYS A 33 0.91 -13.50 8.54
C LYS A 33 1.94 -12.38 8.54
N SER A 34 3.08 -12.59 7.88
CA SER A 34 4.17 -11.62 7.74
C SER A 34 3.75 -10.24 7.20
N THR A 35 2.51 -10.12 6.72
CA THR A 35 1.88 -8.88 6.26
C THR A 35 1.55 -7.89 7.37
N HIS A 36 1.38 -8.32 8.64
CA HIS A 36 1.08 -7.40 9.75
C HIS A 36 2.27 -6.50 10.16
N ASN A 37 3.48 -6.78 9.66
CA ASN A 37 4.68 -5.98 9.94
C ASN A 37 4.96 -4.89 8.89
N LEU A 38 4.26 -4.89 7.74
CA LEU A 38 4.47 -3.86 6.74
C LEU A 38 3.89 -2.51 7.23
N PRO A 39 4.61 -1.38 7.06
CA PRO A 39 4.03 -0.08 7.29
C PRO A 39 2.74 0.09 6.46
N PRO A 40 1.74 0.83 6.94
CA PRO A 40 0.50 1.06 6.20
C PRO A 40 0.78 1.79 4.88
N ILE A 41 -0.13 1.68 3.91
CA ILE A 41 -0.11 2.53 2.73
C ILE A 41 -0.53 3.92 3.18
N THR A 42 0.29 4.93 2.86
CA THR A 42 0.09 6.31 3.29
C THR A 42 0.02 7.30 2.14
N ASP A 43 0.31 6.82 0.93
CA ASP A 43 0.32 7.66 -0.27
C ASP A 43 0.12 6.82 -1.52
N ILE A 44 -0.43 7.45 -2.56
CA ILE A 44 -0.57 6.88 -3.90
C ILE A 44 -0.15 7.91 -4.95
N SER A 45 0.31 7.43 -6.10
CA SER A 45 0.66 8.26 -7.24
C SER A 45 0.35 7.49 -8.53
N VAL A 46 0.15 8.21 -9.63
CA VAL A 46 0.07 7.61 -10.96
C VAL A 46 1.32 7.98 -11.75
N ILE A 47 1.80 7.07 -12.59
CA ILE A 47 2.89 7.33 -13.54
C ILE A 47 2.47 7.00 -14.96
N ASN A 48 2.98 7.79 -15.92
CA ASN A 48 2.83 7.56 -17.35
C ASN A 48 4.10 6.95 -17.94
N ARG A 49 4.11 5.62 -18.09
CA ARG A 49 5.27 4.87 -18.62
C ARG A 49 5.53 5.17 -20.08
N SER A 50 4.48 5.41 -20.88
CA SER A 50 4.63 5.76 -22.30
C SER A 50 5.37 7.07 -22.53
N LEU A 51 5.40 7.95 -21.52
CA LEU A 51 6.12 9.21 -21.54
C LEU A 51 7.39 9.19 -20.66
N GLY A 52 7.90 7.99 -20.35
CA GLY A 52 9.16 7.79 -19.65
C GLY A 52 9.17 8.17 -18.17
N GLU A 53 8.02 8.33 -17.52
CA GLU A 53 8.01 8.52 -16.07
C GLU A 53 8.53 7.27 -15.35
N ILE A 54 9.32 7.53 -14.31
CA ILE A 54 9.85 6.52 -13.40
C ILE A 54 9.06 6.48 -12.11
N VAL A 55 9.22 5.38 -11.38
CA VAL A 55 8.63 5.23 -10.05
C VAL A 55 9.24 6.28 -9.11
N PRO A 56 8.43 7.06 -8.37
CA PRO A 56 8.94 8.04 -7.43
C PRO A 56 9.77 7.40 -6.29
N ASP A 57 10.67 8.17 -5.70
CA ASP A 57 11.47 7.70 -4.57
C ASP A 57 10.60 7.23 -3.38
N GLY A 58 10.86 6.01 -2.91
CA GLY A 58 10.12 5.39 -1.82
C GLY A 58 8.75 4.81 -2.21
N TYR A 59 8.34 4.93 -3.47
CA TYR A 59 7.11 4.31 -3.98
C TYR A 59 7.39 2.93 -4.58
N THR A 60 6.35 2.11 -4.61
CA THR A 60 6.31 0.83 -5.31
C THR A 60 5.26 0.90 -6.42
N CYS A 61 5.65 0.60 -7.66
CA CYS A 61 4.73 0.51 -8.78
C CYS A 61 4.03 -0.85 -8.79
N ILE A 62 2.72 -0.84 -9.02
CA ILE A 62 1.95 -2.05 -9.33
C ILE A 62 2.10 -2.27 -10.84
N GLU A 63 3.11 -3.03 -11.23
CA GLU A 63 3.39 -3.29 -12.65
C GLU A 63 2.52 -4.41 -13.22
N LEU A 64 2.18 -5.39 -12.38
CA LEU A 64 1.43 -6.57 -12.77
C LEU A 64 0.18 -6.75 -11.90
N THR A 65 -0.88 -7.26 -12.52
CA THR A 65 -2.05 -7.79 -11.81
C THR A 65 -1.66 -9.07 -11.05
N PRO A 66 -2.48 -9.54 -10.10
CA PRO A 66 -2.24 -10.82 -9.43
C PRO A 66 -2.17 -12.03 -10.39
N SER A 67 -2.74 -11.92 -11.59
CA SER A 67 -2.68 -12.93 -12.64
C SER A 67 -1.47 -12.80 -13.58
N GLY A 68 -0.60 -11.81 -13.37
CA GLY A 68 0.62 -11.61 -14.17
C GLY A 68 0.42 -10.82 -15.46
N LEU A 69 -0.71 -10.14 -15.63
CA LEU A 69 -0.93 -9.20 -16.75
C LEU A 69 -0.42 -7.81 -16.41
N LEU A 70 -0.07 -6.99 -17.39
CA LEU A 70 0.28 -5.58 -17.13
C LEU A 70 -0.89 -4.86 -16.45
N ALA A 71 -0.62 -4.23 -15.31
CA ALA A 71 -1.61 -3.45 -14.56
C ALA A 71 -1.77 -2.02 -15.14
N ASN A 72 -1.81 -1.91 -16.47
CA ASN A 72 -2.08 -0.65 -17.15
C ASN A 72 -3.56 -0.28 -16.96
N LEU A 73 -3.80 0.88 -16.33
CA LEU A 73 -5.15 1.39 -16.05
C LEU A 73 -5.95 1.74 -17.32
N ASN A 74 -5.26 1.93 -18.45
CA ASN A 74 -5.86 2.18 -19.77
C ASN A 74 -5.87 0.94 -20.68
N HIS A 75 -5.65 -0.26 -20.13
CA HIS A 75 -5.61 -1.48 -20.93
C HIS A 75 -6.90 -1.67 -21.75
N GLY A 76 -6.76 -1.95 -23.05
CA GLY A 76 -7.88 -2.15 -23.98
C GLY A 76 -8.30 -0.90 -24.75
N ALA A 77 -7.79 0.28 -24.42
CA ALA A 77 -8.02 1.49 -25.20
C ALA A 77 -6.96 1.70 -26.29
N LEU A 78 -7.41 1.99 -27.50
CA LEU A 78 -6.53 2.17 -28.65
C LEU A 78 -5.72 3.47 -28.51
N ARG A 79 -4.38 3.40 -28.61
CA ARG A 79 -3.45 4.53 -28.50
C ARG A 79 -3.54 5.31 -27.17
N ALA A 80 -4.05 4.71 -26.12
CA ALA A 80 -4.05 5.31 -24.80
C ALA A 80 -2.66 5.24 -24.15
N PRO A 81 -2.29 6.22 -23.30
CA PRO A 81 -1.04 6.16 -22.55
C PRO A 81 -1.06 5.01 -21.54
N GLU A 82 0.09 4.40 -21.30
CA GLU A 82 0.24 3.35 -20.30
C GLU A 82 0.38 3.96 -18.89
N MET A 83 -0.70 3.87 -18.13
CA MET A 83 -0.85 4.50 -16.82
C MET A 83 -0.78 3.43 -15.73
N PHE A 84 0.06 3.64 -14.72
CA PHE A 84 0.26 2.66 -13.64
C PHE A 84 0.12 3.31 -12.27
N LEU A 85 -0.48 2.56 -11.33
CA LEU A 85 -0.62 2.97 -9.93
C LEU A 85 0.65 2.65 -9.14
N CYS A 86 1.11 3.63 -8.38
CA CYS A 86 2.20 3.51 -7.42
C CYS A 86 1.65 3.77 -6.02
N TYR A 87 2.22 3.12 -5.00
CA TYR A 87 1.88 3.36 -3.60
C TYR A 87 3.14 3.52 -2.75
N ARG A 88 3.04 4.27 -1.66
CA ARG A 88 4.09 4.42 -0.65
C ARG A 88 3.61 3.87 0.69
N ARG A 89 4.46 3.11 1.35
CA ARG A 89 4.25 2.64 2.71
C ARG A 89 5.08 3.45 3.69
N GLY A 90 4.49 3.85 4.82
CA GLY A 90 5.13 4.73 5.78
C GLY A 90 4.41 4.76 7.11
N ARG A 91 5.05 5.34 8.13
CA ARG A 91 4.42 5.68 9.43
C ARG A 91 4.49 7.19 9.72
N ASP A 92 4.92 7.96 8.71
CA ASP A 92 5.09 9.41 8.73
C ASP A 92 3.78 10.16 8.45
N LYS A 93 2.80 9.49 7.84
CA LYS A 93 1.47 10.03 7.54
C LYS A 93 0.38 9.04 8.01
N GLN A 94 -0.86 9.53 8.07
CA GLN A 94 -2.00 8.67 8.39
C GLN A 94 -2.20 7.59 7.30
N PRO A 95 -2.63 6.38 7.67
CA PRO A 95 -2.98 5.34 6.70
C PRO A 95 -4.10 5.78 5.75
N LEU A 96 -3.97 5.44 4.47
CA LEU A 96 -5.10 5.50 3.55
C LEU A 96 -6.10 4.40 3.91
N VAL A 97 -7.35 4.80 4.11
CA VAL A 97 -8.45 3.90 4.51
C VAL A 97 -9.30 3.44 3.32
N ASP A 98 -9.31 4.22 2.24
CA ASP A 98 -10.09 3.93 1.04
C ASP A 98 -9.41 4.52 -0.22
N ILE A 99 -9.76 3.98 -1.39
CA ILE A 99 -9.37 4.47 -2.71
C ILE A 99 -10.52 4.23 -3.68
N GLY A 100 -10.86 5.24 -4.47
CA GLY A 100 -11.95 5.18 -5.44
C GLY A 100 -11.54 5.66 -6.83
N VAL A 101 -12.37 5.33 -7.82
CA VAL A 101 -12.34 5.94 -9.14
C VAL A 101 -13.43 7.01 -9.17
N LEU A 102 -13.09 8.21 -9.65
CA LEU A 102 -14.03 9.33 -9.74
C LEU A 102 -14.53 9.49 -11.17
N TYR A 103 -15.85 9.41 -11.37
CA TYR A 103 -16.49 9.85 -12.60
C TYR A 103 -16.97 11.29 -12.48
N GLU A 104 -16.26 12.21 -13.15
CA GLU A 104 -16.61 13.63 -13.15
C GLU A 104 -18.07 13.85 -13.58
N GLY A 105 -18.78 14.71 -12.83
CA GLY A 105 -20.18 15.06 -13.08
C GLY A 105 -21.20 14.01 -12.63
N ARG A 106 -20.78 12.79 -12.29
CA ARG A 106 -21.65 11.74 -11.70
C ARG A 106 -21.47 11.60 -10.21
N GLU A 107 -20.24 11.76 -9.75
CA GLU A 107 -19.85 11.58 -8.36
C GLU A 107 -19.31 12.89 -7.79
N ARG A 108 -19.47 13.06 -6.48
CA ARG A 108 -18.89 14.18 -5.73
C ARG A 108 -17.74 13.66 -4.91
N VAL A 109 -16.62 14.37 -4.95
CA VAL A 109 -15.48 14.11 -4.06
C VAL A 109 -15.93 14.35 -2.62
N MET A 110 -15.69 13.36 -1.75
CA MET A 110 -15.99 13.49 -0.33
C MET A 110 -15.03 14.51 0.31
N ALA A 111 -15.45 15.20 1.37
CA ALA A 111 -14.66 16.28 1.97
C ALA A 111 -13.32 15.82 2.57
N ASP A 112 -13.21 14.53 2.89
CA ASP A 112 -12.03 13.85 3.43
C ASP A 112 -11.19 13.14 2.34
N SER A 113 -11.56 13.28 1.07
CA SER A 113 -10.89 12.64 -0.06
C SER A 113 -10.06 13.62 -0.86
N GLN A 114 -8.95 13.14 -1.42
CA GLN A 114 -8.08 13.89 -2.33
C GLN A 114 -8.05 13.22 -3.70
N VAL A 115 -8.19 14.04 -4.75
CA VAL A 115 -8.05 13.58 -6.14
C VAL A 115 -6.57 13.59 -6.53
N VAL A 116 -6.10 12.50 -7.13
CA VAL A 116 -4.80 12.47 -7.81
C VAL A 116 -4.97 13.15 -9.16
N GLU A 117 -4.78 14.46 -9.20
CA GLU A 117 -4.96 15.27 -10.41
C GLU A 117 -3.80 15.11 -11.40
N PHE A 118 -2.58 14.94 -10.88
CA PHE A 118 -1.37 14.89 -11.68
C PHE A 118 -0.57 13.60 -11.45
N THR A 119 0.07 13.11 -12.51
CA THR A 119 1.10 12.09 -12.42
C THR A 119 2.31 12.65 -11.69
N HIS A 120 3.21 11.77 -11.26
CA HIS A 120 4.47 12.21 -10.65
C HIS A 120 5.30 13.14 -11.57
N GLY A 121 5.20 12.94 -12.88
CA GLY A 121 5.82 13.81 -13.90
C GLY A 121 5.08 15.13 -14.17
N GLY A 122 4.02 15.45 -13.43
CA GLY A 122 3.27 16.71 -13.57
C GLY A 122 2.28 16.74 -14.73
N ARG A 123 1.91 15.59 -15.31
CA ARG A 123 0.90 15.48 -16.38
C ARG A 123 -0.46 15.09 -15.81
N SER A 124 -1.53 15.16 -16.59
CA SER A 124 -2.84 14.70 -16.11
C SER A 124 -2.81 13.23 -15.68
N ALA A 125 -3.29 12.93 -14.48
CA ALA A 125 -3.49 11.56 -13.99
C ALA A 125 -4.86 10.99 -14.38
N ASN A 126 -5.60 11.67 -15.26
CA ASN A 126 -6.87 11.15 -15.78
C ASN A 126 -6.63 9.85 -16.58
N ILE A 127 -7.32 8.79 -16.17
CA ILE A 127 -7.28 7.45 -16.77
C ILE A 127 -8.45 7.20 -17.73
N ASN A 128 -9.13 8.25 -18.19
CA ASN A 128 -10.11 8.17 -19.26
C ASN A 128 -9.42 8.48 -20.61
N PRO A 129 -9.21 7.48 -21.47
CA PRO A 129 -8.51 7.66 -22.75
C PRO A 129 -9.35 8.40 -23.79
N SER A 130 -10.67 8.54 -23.59
CA SER A 130 -11.54 9.27 -24.50
C SER A 130 -11.36 10.79 -24.44
N GLY A 131 -10.64 11.31 -23.43
CA GLY A 131 -10.58 12.75 -23.16
C GLY A 131 -11.95 13.34 -22.82
N GLN A 132 -11.98 14.55 -22.29
CA GLN A 132 -13.18 15.39 -22.30
C GLN A 132 -13.47 15.90 -23.71
#